data_AF-A0A7C3AQS3-F1
#
_entry.id   AF-A0A7C3AQS3-F1
#
_cell.length_a   1.000
_cell.length_b   1.000
_cell.length_c   1.000
_cell.angle_alpha   90.00
_cell.angle_beta   90.00
_cell.angle_gamma   90.00
#
_symmetry.space_group_name_H-M   'P 1'
#
loop_
_entity.id
_entity.type
_entity.pdbx_description
1 polymer ?
#
loop_
_entity_poly.entity_id
_entity_poly.type
_entity_poly.pdbx_seq_one_letter_code
_entity_poly.pdbx_strand_id
1 'polypeptide(L)'
;MATTQDLIDFELDILNRALDGVLDLAEAGDEEPDTVRYHEMLVWNSDMSRLKLDLDPAYRRGQMTLEQQERYRVLLARLKDALPLIERLGFAKPQVSLEP
;
A
#
# COMPACT_ATOMS: atom_id res chain seq x y z
N MET A 1 -16.40 -17.83 -8.90
CA MET A 1 -16.61 -16.54 -8.20
C MET A 1 -15.52 -16.46 -7.15
N ALA A 2 -14.72 -15.38 -7.13
CA ALA A 2 -13.75 -15.17 -6.06
C ALA A 2 -14.50 -14.91 -4.75
N THR A 3 -14.03 -15.52 -3.66
CA THR A 3 -14.57 -15.25 -2.32
C THR A 3 -14.08 -13.88 -1.83
N THR A 4 -14.73 -13.34 -0.80
CA THR A 4 -14.25 -12.11 -0.14
C THR A 4 -12.81 -12.27 0.38
N GLN A 5 -12.41 -13.49 0.76
CA GLN A 5 -11.05 -13.77 1.23
C GLN A 5 -10.04 -13.69 0.09
N ASP A 6 -10.36 -14.29 -1.07
CA ASP A 6 -9.48 -14.23 -2.25
C ASP A 6 -9.25 -12.78 -2.72
N LEU A 7 -10.29 -11.93 -2.61
CA LEU A 7 -10.16 -10.51 -2.92
C LEU A 7 -9.27 -9.78 -1.92
N ILE A 8 -9.39 -10.07 -0.62
CA ILE A 8 -8.52 -9.48 0.40
C ILE A 8 -7.06 -9.85 0.17
N ASP A 9 -6.77 -11.13 -0.11
CA ASP A 9 -5.40 -11.58 -0.40
C ASP A 9 -4.83 -10.88 -1.63
N PHE A 10 -5.65 -10.73 -2.68
CA PHE A 10 -5.26 -10.01 -3.89
C PHE A 10 -4.94 -8.53 -3.63
N GLU A 11 -5.78 -7.82 -2.86
CA GLU A 11 -5.52 -6.41 -2.52
C GLU A 11 -4.28 -6.27 -1.63
N LEU A 12 -4.04 -7.20 -0.69
CA LEU A 12 -2.82 -7.23 0.11
C LEU A 12 -1.57 -7.43 -0.76
N ASP A 13 -1.63 -8.28 -1.77
CA ASP A 13 -0.53 -8.50 -2.72
C ASP A 13 -0.25 -7.24 -3.56
N ILE A 14 -1.31 -6.58 -4.06
CA ILE A 14 -1.17 -5.32 -4.81
C ILE A 14 -0.46 -4.27 -3.97
N LEU A 15 -0.94 -4.03 -2.74
CA LEU A 15 -0.36 -2.97 -1.91
C LEU A 15 1.07 -3.25 -1.48
N ASN A 16 1.43 -4.51 -1.24
CA ASN A 16 2.81 -4.86 -0.96
C ASN A 16 3.71 -4.57 -2.17
N ARG A 17 3.29 -4.93 -3.38
CA ARG A 17 4.04 -4.64 -4.61
C ARG A 17 4.13 -3.15 -4.91
N ALA A 18 3.05 -2.41 -4.67
CA ALA A 18 3.04 -0.96 -4.82
C ALA A 18 4.06 -0.31 -3.87
N LEU A 19 4.12 -0.79 -2.63
CA LEU A 19 5.13 -0.33 -1.67
C LEU A 19 6.55 -0.68 -2.11
N ASP A 20 6.78 -1.89 -2.62
CA ASP A 20 8.07 -2.29 -3.18
C ASP A 20 8.49 -1.35 -4.32
N GLY A 21 7.60 -1.04 -5.27
CA GLY A 21 7.88 -0.11 -6.36
C GLY A 21 8.21 1.32 -5.90
N VAL A 22 7.57 1.81 -4.84
CA VAL A 22 7.93 3.10 -4.24
C VAL A 22 9.31 3.09 -3.60
N LEU A 23 9.68 1.98 -2.94
CA LEU A 23 11.01 1.84 -2.34
C LEU A 23 12.11 1.75 -3.40
N ASP A 24 11.87 0.99 -4.47
CA ASP A 24 12.78 0.89 -5.62
C ASP A 24 12.97 2.27 -6.28
N LEU A 25 11.88 3.02 -6.48
CA LEU A 25 11.93 4.39 -6.99
C LEU A 25 12.70 5.34 -6.06
N ALA A 26 12.55 5.18 -4.75
CA ALA A 26 13.30 5.95 -3.77
C ALA A 26 14.80 5.64 -3.80
N GLU A 27 15.18 4.41 -4.12
CA GLU A 27 16.57 3.98 -4.28
C GLU A 27 17.19 4.49 -5.59
N ALA A 28 16.46 4.39 -6.71
CA ALA A 28 16.90 4.87 -8.02
C ALA A 28 17.12 6.40 -8.06
N GLY A 29 16.45 7.16 -7.20
CA GLY A 29 16.63 8.61 -7.14
C GLY A 29 16.25 9.28 -8.46
N ASP A 30 17.01 10.29 -8.89
CA ASP A 30 16.75 11.10 -10.10
C ASP A 30 17.10 10.42 -11.42
N GLU A 31 17.47 9.14 -11.38
CA GLU A 31 17.77 8.36 -12.60
C GLU A 31 16.51 7.98 -13.38
N GLU A 32 15.36 7.92 -12.71
CA GLU A 32 14.09 7.57 -13.33
C GLU A 32 13.46 8.75 -14.11
N PRO A 33 12.98 8.53 -15.35
CA PRO A 33 12.31 9.57 -16.11
C PRO A 33 11.09 10.14 -15.38
N ASP A 34 10.84 11.45 -15.51
CA ASP A 34 9.68 12.12 -14.90
C ASP A 34 8.33 11.46 -15.26
N THR A 35 8.23 10.89 -16.47
CA THR A 35 7.03 10.14 -16.89
C THR A 35 6.79 8.88 -16.08
N VAL A 36 7.86 8.19 -15.67
CA VAL A 36 7.79 7.00 -14.81
C VAL A 36 7.38 7.43 -13.42
N ARG A 37 8.07 8.43 -12.85
CA ARG A 37 7.71 9.01 -11.53
C ARG A 37 6.25 9.44 -11.44
N TYR A 38 5.75 10.11 -12.48
CA TYR A 38 4.35 10.55 -12.54
C TYR A 38 3.37 9.37 -12.63
N HIS A 39 3.70 8.34 -13.42
CA HIS A 39 2.90 7.12 -13.50
C HIS A 39 2.82 6.42 -12.13
N GLU A 40 3.96 6.22 -11.47
CA GLU A 40 4.02 5.60 -10.14
C GLU A 40 3.24 6.41 -9.10
N MET A 41 3.28 7.74 -9.17
CA MET A 41 2.49 8.60 -8.29
C MET A 41 0.97 8.38 -8.49
N LEU A 42 0.51 8.20 -9.73
CA LEU A 42 -0.91 7.93 -10.01
C LEU A 42 -1.34 6.55 -9.52
N VAL A 43 -0.51 5.53 -9.76
CA VAL A 43 -0.75 4.17 -9.28
C VAL A 43 -0.83 4.15 -7.76
N TRP A 44 0.15 4.78 -7.10
CA TRP A 44 0.19 4.91 -5.65
C TRP A 44 -1.07 5.57 -5.07
N ASN A 45 -1.59 6.63 -5.69
CA ASN A 45 -2.82 7.29 -5.24
C ASN A 45 -4.05 6.37 -5.34
N SER A 46 -4.13 5.55 -6.40
CA SER A 46 -5.17 4.53 -6.56
C SER A 46 -5.07 3.47 -5.46
N ASP A 47 -3.86 3.01 -5.19
CA ASP A 47 -3.58 1.97 -4.20
C ASP A 47 -3.85 2.45 -2.76
N MET A 48 -3.48 3.68 -2.41
CA MET A 48 -3.85 4.27 -1.11
C MET A 48 -5.36 4.44 -0.95
N SER A 49 -6.09 4.64 -2.05
CA SER A 49 -7.55 4.68 -2.03
C SER A 49 -8.14 3.29 -1.75
N ARG A 50 -7.60 2.22 -2.37
CA ARG A 50 -7.98 0.83 -2.08
C ARG A 50 -7.70 0.45 -0.62
N LEU A 51 -6.53 0.81 -0.09
CA LEU A 51 -6.20 0.60 1.32
C LEU A 51 -7.28 1.18 2.25
N LYS A 52 -7.71 2.41 1.96
CA LYS A 52 -8.70 3.14 2.76
C LYS A 52 -10.13 2.63 2.59
N LEU A 53 -10.53 2.27 1.37
CA LEU A 53 -11.93 1.95 1.05
C LEU A 53 -12.25 0.47 1.23
N ASP A 54 -11.25 -0.41 1.08
CA ASP A 54 -11.45 -1.85 1.04
C ASP A 54 -10.78 -2.55 2.23
N LEU A 55 -9.45 -2.47 2.34
CA LEU A 55 -8.68 -3.26 3.31
C LEU A 55 -8.84 -2.80 4.76
N ASP A 56 -8.70 -1.51 5.06
CA ASP A 56 -8.90 -1.00 6.43
C ASP A 56 -10.33 -1.29 6.94
N PRO A 57 -11.40 -1.09 6.15
CA PRO A 57 -12.74 -1.51 6.55
C PRO A 57 -12.89 -3.03 6.73
N ALA A 58 -12.27 -3.86 5.89
CA ALA A 58 -12.30 -5.31 6.03
C ALA A 58 -11.61 -5.78 7.33
N TYR A 59 -10.47 -5.18 7.69
CA TYR A 59 -9.79 -5.42 8.96
C TYR A 59 -10.68 -5.02 10.14
N ARG A 60 -11.20 -3.78 10.16
CA ARG A 60 -12.02 -3.25 11.26
C ARG A 60 -13.33 -4.00 11.47
N ARG A 61 -13.90 -4.56 10.40
CA ARG A 61 -15.13 -5.37 10.47
C ARG A 61 -14.86 -6.84 10.83
N GLY A 62 -13.61 -7.23 11.04
CA GLY A 62 -13.24 -8.63 11.35
C GLY A 62 -13.52 -9.58 10.18
N GLN A 63 -13.49 -9.07 8.95
CA GLN A 63 -13.75 -9.87 7.75
C GLN A 63 -12.51 -10.62 7.26
N MET A 64 -11.33 -10.32 7.80
CA MET A 64 -10.06 -10.97 7.49
C MET A 64 -9.83 -12.22 8.33
N THR A 65 -9.20 -13.23 7.74
CA THR A 65 -8.63 -14.36 8.48
C THR A 65 -7.47 -13.91 9.38
N LEU A 66 -7.06 -14.75 10.34
CA LEU A 66 -5.91 -14.44 11.20
C LEU A 66 -4.63 -14.20 10.40
N GLU A 67 -4.40 -14.99 9.35
CA GLU A 67 -3.24 -14.83 8.48
C GLU A 67 -3.29 -13.49 7.72
N GLN A 68 -4.44 -13.13 7.15
CA GLN A 68 -4.61 -11.87 6.46
C GLN A 68 -4.49 -10.66 7.41
N GLN A 69 -4.97 -10.77 8.64
CA GLN A 69 -4.77 -9.72 9.65
C GLN A 69 -3.29 -9.52 9.94
N GLU A 70 -2.52 -10.61 10.07
CA GLU A 70 -1.08 -10.51 10.28
C GLU A 70 -0.38 -9.86 9.08
N ARG A 71 -0.71 -10.29 7.86
CA ARG A 71 -0.20 -9.68 6.62
C ARG A 71 -0.55 -8.19 6.52
N TYR A 72 -1.77 -7.82 6.92
CA TYR A 72 -2.22 -6.43 6.95
C TYR A 72 -1.44 -5.61 7.98
N ARG A 73 -1.20 -6.13 9.18
CA ARG A 73 -0.37 -5.46 10.20
C ARG A 73 1.07 -5.27 9.75
N VAL A 74 1.64 -6.28 9.10
CA VAL A 74 2.97 -6.17 8.48
C VAL A 74 2.98 -5.07 7.41
N LEU A 75 1.97 -5.01 6.54
CA LEU A 75 1.83 -3.94 5.56
C LEU A 75 1.77 -2.55 6.23
N LEU A 76 0.98 -2.38 7.29
CA LEU A 76 0.90 -1.11 8.02
C LEU A 76 2.25 -0.70 8.64
N ALA A 77 2.97 -1.65 9.22
CA ALA A 77 4.31 -1.40 9.77
C ALA A 77 5.29 -0.97 8.67
N ARG A 78 5.30 -1.68 7.53
CA ARG A 78 6.14 -1.32 6.38
C ARG A 78 5.80 0.07 5.83
N LEU A 79 4.52 0.40 5.73
CA LEU A 79 4.08 1.74 5.30
C LEU A 79 4.54 2.82 6.28
N LYS A 80 4.49 2.55 7.59
CA LYS A 80 4.97 3.46 8.62
C LYS A 80 6.48 3.72 8.49
N ASP A 81 7.26 2.66 8.29
CA ASP A 81 8.71 2.77 8.13
C ASP A 81 9.10 3.48 6.82
N ALA A 82 8.30 3.32 5.76
CA ALA A 82 8.51 3.95 4.47
C ALA A 82 8.02 5.41 4.38
N LEU A 83 7.29 5.93 5.38
CA LEU A 83 6.74 7.30 5.35
C LEU A 83 7.76 8.39 4.97
N PRO A 84 9.00 8.41 5.51
CA PRO A 84 9.97 9.43 5.15
C PRO A 84 10.36 9.39 3.66
N LEU A 85 10.40 8.19 3.06
CA LEU A 85 10.71 8.01 1.65
C LEU A 85 9.54 8.43 0.77
N ILE A 86 8.31 8.05 1.14
CA ILE A 86 7.07 8.46 0.48
C ILE A 86 6.97 10.00 0.46
N GLU A 87 7.25 10.65 1.59
CA GLU A 87 7.28 12.11 1.70
C GLU A 87 8.35 12.75 0.83
N ARG A 88 9.57 12.19 0.82
CA ARG A 88 10.68 12.69 -0.01
C ARG A 88 10.36 12.60 -1.50
N LEU A 89 9.65 11.57 -1.92
CA LEU A 89 9.19 11.39 -3.29
C LEU A 89 7.98 12.28 -3.66
N GLY A 90 7.38 12.96 -2.68
CA GLY A 90 6.18 13.79 -2.90
C GLY A 90 4.89 12.99 -3.09
N PHE A 91 4.89 11.70 -2.72
CA PHE A 91 3.74 10.82 -2.88
C PHE A 91 2.73 11.03 -1.75
N ALA A 92 1.45 10.74 -2.00
CA ALA A 92 0.41 10.91 -0.99
C ALA A 92 0.61 9.95 0.19
N LYS A 93 0.37 10.43 1.42
CA LYS A 93 0.43 9.58 2.61
C LYS A 93 -0.79 8.65 2.67
N PRO A 94 -0.64 7.43 3.22
CA PRO A 94 -1.77 6.58 3.55
C PRO A 94 -2.78 7.33 4.44
N GLN A 95 -4.06 7.29 4.09
CA GLN A 95 -5.14 7.95 4.85
C GLN A 95 -5.84 7.00 5.81
N VAL A 96 -5.08 6.09 6.42
CA VAL A 96 -5.54 5.12 7.41
C VAL A 96 -4.65 5.20 8.64
N SER A 97 -5.11 4.66 9.77
CA SER A 97 -4.23 4.48 10.93
C SER A 97 -3.16 3.46 10.56
N LEU A 98 -1.88 3.80 10.73
CA LEU A 98 -0.77 2.86 10.58
C LEU A 98 -0.47 2.12 11.90
N GLU A 99 -1.27 2.38 12.92
CA GLU A 99 -1.29 1.62 14.17
C GLU A 99 -2.47 0.64 14.12
N PRO A 100 -2.22 -0.66 14.35
CA PRO A 100 -3.18 -1.74 14.14
C PRO A 100 -4.25 -1.89 15.23
#